data_AF-A0A821Y7Y2-F1
#
_entry.id   AF-A0A821Y7Y2-F1
#
_cell.length_a   1.000
_cell.length_b   1.000
_cell.length_c   1.000
_cell.angle_alpha   90.00
_cell.angle_beta   90.00
_cell.angle_gamma   90.00
#
_symmetry.space_group_name_H-M   'P 1'
#
loop_
_entity.id
_entity.type
_entity.pdbx_description
1 polymer ?
#
loop_
_entity_poly.entity_id
_entity_poly.type
_entity_poly.pdbx_seq_one_letter_code
_entity_poly.pdbx_strand_id
1 'polypeptide(L)'
;QNHCSAKEQVCGKGGECMNVGSTYQCRCNFLYHGQKCEKFSSEAIQSIIALIIIILMGLIICILKFNICSQCKSKKKNHSIDDLYNEQQMILERHKNKKSMIN
;
A
#
# COMPACT_ATOMS: atom_id res chain seq x y z
N GLN A 1 -31.21 -9.99 -36.61
CA GLN A 1 -31.98 -9.06 -35.76
C GLN A 1 -31.07 -8.67 -34.59
N ASN A 2 -30.89 -7.39 -34.27
CA ASN A 2 -29.98 -6.96 -33.20
C ASN A 2 -30.74 -6.88 -31.88
N HIS A 3 -30.74 -7.99 -31.14
CA HIS A 3 -31.45 -8.13 -29.86
C HIS A 3 -30.91 -7.17 -28.78
N CYS A 4 -29.66 -6.73 -28.91
CA CYS A 4 -29.03 -5.74 -28.02
C CYS A 4 -29.37 -4.27 -28.30
N SER A 5 -30.12 -3.95 -29.37
CA SER A 5 -30.49 -2.56 -29.70
C SER A 5 -31.82 -2.11 -29.08
N ALA A 6 -32.42 -2.91 -28.20
CA ALA A 6 -33.67 -2.53 -27.53
C ALA A 6 -33.43 -1.33 -26.58
N LYS A 7 -34.37 -0.39 -26.59
CA LYS A 7 -34.27 0.97 -26.01
C LYS A 7 -34.13 0.99 -24.48
N GLU A 8 -34.42 -0.12 -23.81
CA GLU A 8 -34.17 -0.31 -22.38
C GLU A 8 -33.01 -1.28 -22.22
N GLN A 9 -32.00 -0.88 -21.43
CA GLN A 9 -30.82 -1.67 -21.03
C GLN A 9 -31.13 -3.18 -20.92
N VAL A 10 -30.90 -3.91 -22.02
CA VAL A 10 -31.21 -5.35 -22.14
C VAL A 10 -30.52 -6.14 -21.04
N CYS A 11 -29.31 -5.71 -20.72
CA CYS A 11 -28.57 -6.06 -19.53
C CYS A 11 -28.58 -4.83 -18.61
N GLY A 12 -28.78 -5.04 -17.31
CA GLY A 12 -28.71 -4.00 -16.29
C GLY A 12 -27.33 -3.35 -16.20
N LYS A 13 -27.17 -2.41 -15.26
CA LYS A 13 -26.00 -1.53 -15.13
C LYS A 13 -24.64 -2.24 -15.11
N GLY A 14 -24.60 -3.50 -14.68
CA GLY A 14 -23.38 -4.30 -14.58
C GLY A 14 -23.23 -5.36 -15.66
N GLY A 15 -23.90 -5.25 -16.81
CA GLY A 15 -23.87 -6.27 -17.87
C GLY A 15 -23.64 -5.72 -19.28
N GLU A 16 -22.85 -6.44 -20.06
CA GLU A 16 -22.65 -6.21 -21.49
C GLU A 16 -23.58 -7.14 -22.30
N CYS A 17 -24.33 -6.58 -23.25
CA CYS A 17 -25.20 -7.37 -24.11
C CYS A 17 -24.42 -7.94 -25.30
N MET A 18 -24.54 -9.26 -25.50
CA MET A 18 -23.97 -9.97 -26.63
C MET A 18 -25.09 -10.60 -27.48
N ASN A 19 -25.10 -10.35 -28.79
CA ASN A 19 -25.99 -11.06 -29.71
C ASN A 19 -25.45 -12.47 -29.95
N VAL A 20 -26.27 -13.50 -29.76
CA VAL A 20 -25.90 -14.92 -29.93
C VAL A 20 -26.92 -15.58 -30.84
N GLY A 21 -26.58 -15.73 -32.12
CA GLY A 21 -27.50 -16.30 -33.12
C GLY A 21 -28.81 -15.51 -33.24
N SER A 22 -29.93 -16.17 -32.92
CA SER A 22 -31.28 -15.57 -32.89
C SER A 22 -31.70 -15.09 -31.49
N THR A 23 -30.77 -14.99 -30.54
CA THR A 23 -31.03 -14.54 -29.16
C THR A 23 -29.96 -13.54 -28.70
N TYR A 24 -30.06 -13.11 -27.44
CA TYR A 24 -29.03 -12.35 -26.74
C TYR A 24 -28.60 -13.08 -25.46
N GLN A 25 -27.41 -12.74 -24.99
CA GLN A 25 -26.91 -13.13 -23.68
C GLN A 25 -26.27 -11.92 -23.00
N CYS A 26 -26.45 -11.81 -21.69
CA CYS A 26 -25.76 -10.80 -20.88
C CYS A 26 -24.50 -11.38 -20.27
N ARG A 27 -23.37 -10.71 -20.49
CA ARG A 27 -22.13 -10.97 -19.76
C ARG A 27 -22.08 -10.04 -18.56
N CYS A 28 -22.20 -10.59 -17.36
CA CYS A 28 -22.19 -9.79 -16.14
C CYS A 28 -20.76 -9.51 -15.66
N ASN A 29 -20.57 -8.29 -15.15
CA ASN A 29 -19.38 -7.91 -14.41
C ASN A 29 -19.28 -8.75 -13.14
N PHE A 30 -18.07 -8.91 -12.61
CA PHE A 30 -17.81 -9.79 -11.46
C PHE A 30 -18.64 -9.48 -10.18
N LEU A 31 -19.16 -8.25 -10.07
CA LEU A 31 -20.02 -7.81 -8.96
C LEU A 31 -21.52 -8.04 -9.21
N TYR A 32 -21.92 -8.52 -10.38
CA TYR A 32 -23.32 -8.67 -10.77
C TYR A 32 -23.61 -10.08 -11.29
N HIS A 33 -24.84 -10.53 -11.10
CA HIS A 33 -25.33 -11.83 -11.55
C HIS A 33 -26.82 -11.76 -11.88
N GLY A 34 -27.38 -12.88 -12.35
CA GLY A 34 -28.74 -12.95 -12.89
C GLY A 34 -28.74 -12.91 -14.41
N GLN A 35 -29.90 -13.23 -15.02
CA GLN A 35 -30.01 -13.35 -16.47
C GLN A 35 -29.74 -12.02 -17.19
N LYS A 36 -30.04 -10.91 -16.53
CA LYS A 36 -29.83 -9.56 -17.03
C LYS A 36 -28.84 -8.78 -16.17
N CYS A 37 -28.04 -9.44 -15.32
CA CYS A 37 -27.10 -8.77 -14.43
C CYS A 37 -27.80 -7.77 -13.47
N GLU A 38 -29.02 -8.10 -13.06
CA GLU A 38 -29.87 -7.26 -12.22
C GLU A 38 -29.58 -7.43 -10.72
N LYS A 39 -28.88 -8.51 -10.33
CA LYS A 39 -28.56 -8.83 -8.95
C LYS A 39 -27.11 -8.47 -8.66
N PHE A 40 -26.86 -7.92 -7.48
CA PHE A 40 -25.53 -7.58 -7.02
C PHE A 40 -24.97 -8.75 -6.19
N SER A 41 -23.79 -9.25 -6.54
CA SER A 41 -23.15 -10.36 -5.85
C SER A 41 -22.48 -9.84 -4.58
N SER A 42 -23.13 -10.07 -3.44
CA SER A 42 -22.55 -9.83 -2.12
C SER A 42 -21.35 -10.73 -1.84
N GLU A 43 -21.31 -11.92 -2.43
CA GLU A 43 -20.22 -12.90 -2.28
C GLU A 43 -18.90 -12.41 -2.93
N ALA A 44 -18.98 -11.77 -4.10
CA ALA A 44 -17.82 -11.17 -4.76
C ALA A 44 -17.24 -10.00 -3.95
N ILE A 45 -18.09 -9.23 -3.27
CA ILE A 45 -17.70 -8.08 -2.45
C ILE A 45 -17.05 -8.54 -1.16
N GLN A 46 -17.54 -9.63 -0.55
CA GLN A 46 -16.96 -10.20 0.66
C GLN A 46 -15.48 -10.53 0.49
N SER A 47 -15.08 -11.03 -0.69
CA SER A 47 -13.67 -11.32 -1.00
C SER A 47 -12.82 -10.03 -1.02
N ILE A 48 -13.33 -8.95 -1.61
CA ILE A 48 -12.62 -7.66 -1.66
C ILE A 48 -12.54 -7.01 -0.28
N ILE A 49 -13.64 -7.02 0.48
CA ILE A 49 -13.69 -6.47 1.84
C ILE A 49 -12.72 -7.23 2.75
N ALA A 50 -12.64 -8.56 2.65
CA ALA A 50 -11.70 -9.36 3.41
C ALA A 50 -10.24 -8.96 3.14
N LEU A 51 -9.87 -8.74 1.88
CA LEU A 51 -8.53 -8.26 1.52
C LEU A 51 -8.23 -6.86 2.09
N ILE A 52 -9.20 -5.94 2.03
CA ILE A 52 -9.05 -4.60 2.59
C ILE A 52 -8.85 -4.68 4.11
N ILE A 53 -9.63 -5.50 4.83
CA ILE A 53 -9.49 -5.70 6.27
C ILE A 53 -8.11 -6.26 6.60
N ILE A 54 -7.62 -7.26 5.85
CA ILE A 54 -6.28 -7.84 6.06
C ILE A 54 -5.20 -6.78 5.86
N ILE A 55 -5.30 -5.94 4.83
CA ILE A 55 -4.36 -4.85 4.58
C ILE A 55 -4.41 -3.82 5.72
N LEU A 56 -5.59 -3.40 6.15
CA LEU A 56 -5.77 -2.45 7.25
C LEU A 56 -5.21 -3.00 8.56
N MET A 57 -5.54 -4.25 8.90
CA MET A 57 -4.99 -4.93 10.08
C MET A 57 -3.48 -5.07 9.99
N GLY A 58 -2.94 -5.39 8.81
CA GLY A 58 -1.50 -5.44 8.55
C GLY A 58 -0.82 -4.09 8.76
N LEU A 59 -1.38 -3.01 8.23
CA LEU A 59 -0.88 -1.64 8.43
C LEU A 59 -0.94 -1.23 9.90
N ILE A 60 -2.03 -1.55 10.61
CA ILE A 60 -2.16 -1.30 12.06
C ILE A 60 -1.09 -2.09 12.82
N ILE A 61 -0.89 -3.37 12.52
CA ILE A 61 0.16 -4.20 13.15
C ILE A 61 1.55 -3.63 12.84
N CYS A 62 1.81 -3.17 11.61
CA CYS A 62 3.07 -2.52 11.23
C CYS A 62 3.30 -1.23 12.02
N ILE A 63 2.28 -0.39 12.20
CA ILE A 63 2.37 0.85 12.99
C ILE A 63 2.61 0.53 14.48
N LEU A 64 1.90 -0.46 15.03
CA LEU A 64 2.08 -0.89 16.41
C LEU A 64 3.48 -1.50 16.63
N LYS A 65 3.98 -2.29 15.68
CA LYS A 65 5.34 -2.84 15.71
C LYS A 65 6.42 -1.79 15.44
N PHE A 66 6.13 -0.74 14.69
CA PHE A 66 7.01 0.41 14.50
C PHE A 66 7.25 1.14 15.83
N ASN A 67 6.20 1.27 16.65
CA ASN A 67 6.31 1.86 17.99
C ASN A 67 7.10 0.98 18.96
N ILE A 68 6.97 -0.36 18.87
CA ILE A 68 7.69 -1.31 19.75
C ILE A 68 9.14 -1.54 19.30
N CYS A 69 9.46 -1.44 18.00
CA CYS A 69 10.82 -1.60 17.46
C CYS A 69 11.70 -0.33 17.63
N SER A 70 11.11 0.81 18.03
CA SER A 70 11.90 2.02 18.35
C SER A 70 12.88 1.81 19.51
N GLN A 71 12.68 0.76 20.33
CA GLN A 71 13.52 0.44 21.48
C GLN A 71 14.30 -0.87 21.36
N CYS A 72 14.60 -1.38 20.15
CA CYS A 72 15.59 -2.45 19.96
C CYS A 72 16.26 -2.43 18.56
N LYS A 73 17.27 -1.56 18.42
CA LYS A 73 18.40 -1.60 17.45
C LYS A 73 18.06 -1.58 15.95
N SER A 74 18.15 -0.38 15.38
CA SER A 74 19.30 -0.13 14.51
C SER A 74 20.09 1.04 15.07
N LYS A 75 21.21 0.73 15.73
CA LYS A 75 22.31 1.68 15.87
C LYS A 75 22.74 1.99 14.43
N LYS A 76 22.12 3.02 13.82
CA LYS A 76 22.79 3.74 12.75
C LYS A 76 24.04 4.29 13.44
N LYS A 77 25.21 3.70 13.17
CA LYS A 77 26.49 4.34 13.44
C LYS A 77 26.53 5.59 12.56
N ASN A 78 25.79 6.62 12.94
CA ASN A 78 26.28 7.97 12.73
C ASN A 78 27.41 8.04 13.76
N HIS A 79 28.65 7.89 13.28
CA HIS A 79 29.82 8.33 14.02
C HIS A 79 29.46 9.71 14.56
N SER A 80 29.35 9.86 15.89
CA SER A 80 28.76 11.07 16.45
C SER A 80 29.62 12.24 15.99
N ILE A 81 29.01 13.34 15.56
CA ILE A 81 29.76 14.59 15.33
C ILE A 81 30.54 14.97 16.61
N ASP A 82 30.06 14.52 17.78
CA ASP A 82 30.77 14.64 19.06
C ASP A 82 32.10 13.87 19.11
N ASP A 83 32.20 12.69 18.47
CA ASP A 83 33.44 11.91 18.43
C ASP A 83 34.50 12.62 17.58
N LEU A 84 34.10 13.16 16.41
CA LEU A 84 34.96 13.99 15.55
C LEU A 84 35.36 15.30 16.24
N TYR A 85 34.45 15.95 16.97
CA TYR A 85 34.74 17.17 17.72
C TYR A 85 35.73 16.90 18.87
N ASN A 86 35.53 15.82 19.62
CA ASN A 86 36.44 15.42 20.70
C ASN A 86 37.83 15.02 20.17
N GLU A 87 37.90 14.34 19.03
CA GLU A 87 39.17 14.01 18.38
C GLU A 87 39.91 15.28 17.90
N GLN A 88 39.19 16.23 17.30
CA GLN A 88 39.75 17.53 16.91
C GLN A 88 40.27 18.35 18.10
N GLN A 89 39.56 18.36 19.24
CA GLN A 89 40.00 19.05 20.45
C GLN A 89 41.30 18.46 21.01
N MET A 90 41.45 17.12 21.02
CA MET A 90 42.68 16.47 21.47
C MET A 90 43.90 16.78 20.59
N ILE A 91 43.70 16.98 19.28
CA ILE A 91 44.79 17.36 18.36
C ILE A 91 45.21 18.81 18.61
N LEU A 92 44.24 19.72 18.79
CA LEU A 92 44.52 21.14 19.05
C LEU A 92 45.31 21.35 20.35
N GLU A 93 44.96 20.63 21.42
CA GLU A 93 45.69 20.68 22.69
C GLU A 93 47.12 20.13 22.58
N ARG A 94 47.34 19.06 21.81
CA ARG A 94 48.70 18.56 21.52
C ARG A 94 49.55 19.61 20.81
N HIS A 95 48.98 20.36 19.86
CA HIS A 95 49.70 21.44 19.19
C HIS A 95 50.01 22.63 20.12
N LYS A 96 49.09 23.00 21.01
CA LYS A 96 49.34 24.04 22.04
C LYS A 96 50.47 23.61 23.00
N ASN A 97 50.42 22.39 23.53
CA ASN A 97 51.43 21.87 24.44
C ASN A 97 52.80 21.77 23.77
N LYS A 98 52.86 21.36 22.50
CA LYS A 98 54.12 21.34 21.73
C LYS A 98 54.68 22.74 21.50
N LYS A 99 53.84 23.75 21.29
CA LYS A 99 54.27 25.15 21.13
C LYS A 99 54.77 25.76 22.45
N SER A 100 54.22 25.33 23.59
CA SER A 100 54.69 25.71 24.94
C SER A 100 56.07 25.15 25.30
N MET A 101 56.53 24.07 24.65
CA MET A 101 57.85 23.48 24.90
C MET A 101 58.97 24.08 24.04
N ILE A 102 58.63 24.92 23.06
CA ILE A 102 59.57 25.52 22.10
C ILE A 102 59.86 27.00 22.43
N ASN A 103 59.25 27.54 23.50
CA ASN A 103 59.40 28.93 23.95
C ASN A 103 59.94 28.97 25.39
#